data_AF-A0A7S4KXY2-F1
#
_entry.id   AF-A0A7S4KXY2-F1
#
_cell.length_a   1.000
_cell.length_b   1.000
_cell.length_c   1.000
_cell.angle_alpha   90.00
_cell.angle_beta   90.00
_cell.angle_gamma   90.00
#
_symmetry.space_group_name_H-M   'P 1'
#
loop_
_entity.id
_entity.type
_entity.pdbx_description
1 polymer ?
#
loop_
_entity_poly.entity_id
_entity_poly.type
_entity_poly.pdbx_seq_one_letter_code
_entity_poly.pdbx_strand_id
1 'polypeptide(L)'
;QHLNSTTSGTLYTYVLREVALRNILIDGSTNAQGLADEIKKRVEKLVQGGFVNYFPVRTIGGGGVALYEIGIYCLRKDYPKVLRGYLQLEAERHPVSYEHYVQALGSSEESLFDRLEEWRVAMRAFRDCEDVRKVLQQILSHIKQGYTWEATASRVVTSKSFMDAHIPRYLQAFRAYSWNCLANHRLQEDFKNEREPKVRPGDIVWSQERGSDIYIRVRDSNEALRYEIEQVVIPVIGEGLLEMSILNEFSTPEIPEYKLYSEMLKNMGISADIIGATCEKTQGTSLHRSYFRPLLGKPEGMVWRLIRDPNSTVTLKSDLFCLQEGNTELFSPFMYNADEDEKLIESAEHSDHPEEAFDLLKRIRHPSPFNQSPRFMDCIKYIQQVNDKTRSMVISAKSDHENIIESRRVELSPYKRDDRCTLVVRFRLPPHSSASVLLREICDSIHYKSFNELF
;
A
#
# COMPACT_ATOMS: atom_id res chain seq x y z
N GLN A 1 -14.73 -2.24 -0.32
CA GLN A 1 -15.43 -1.85 -1.57
C GLN A 1 -14.75 -0.62 -2.14
N HIS A 2 -14.73 -0.46 -3.46
CA HIS A 2 -14.04 0.64 -4.15
C HIS A 2 -14.98 1.26 -5.19
N LEU A 3 -15.34 2.52 -5.02
CA LEU A 3 -16.03 3.31 -6.03
C LEU A 3 -15.11 4.45 -6.46
N ASN A 4 -14.65 4.41 -7.71
CA ASN A 4 -13.75 5.43 -8.25
C ASN A 4 -14.58 6.55 -8.89
N SER A 5 -14.34 7.78 -8.46
CA SER A 5 -14.72 8.98 -9.22
C SER A 5 -13.47 9.47 -9.97
N THR A 6 -13.60 9.77 -11.26
CA THR A 6 -12.50 10.30 -12.08
C THR A 6 -12.02 11.68 -11.64
N THR A 7 -12.79 12.40 -10.81
CA THR A 7 -12.47 13.78 -10.41
C THR A 7 -12.35 14.00 -8.90
N SER A 8 -12.93 13.13 -8.06
CA SER A 8 -13.00 13.35 -6.60
C SER A 8 -12.33 12.27 -5.74
N GLY A 9 -11.54 11.38 -6.37
CA GLY A 9 -10.83 10.31 -5.66
C GLY A 9 -11.65 9.02 -5.52
N THR A 10 -11.28 8.18 -4.55
CA THR A 10 -11.88 6.86 -4.35
C THR A 10 -12.57 6.77 -3.01
N LEU A 11 -13.84 6.33 -3.03
CA LEU A 11 -14.60 6.02 -1.83
C LEU A 11 -14.30 4.59 -1.39
N TYR A 12 -13.92 4.45 -0.12
CA TYR A 12 -13.55 3.20 0.49
C TYR A 12 -14.54 2.83 1.60
N THR A 13 -14.84 1.54 1.70
CA THR A 13 -15.51 0.97 2.87
C THR A 13 -14.80 -0.31 3.28
N TYR A 14 -14.34 -0.33 4.53
CA TYR A 14 -13.54 -1.40 5.12
C TYR A 14 -14.20 -1.99 6.37
N VAL A 15 -13.96 -3.29 6.56
CA VAL A 15 -14.27 -4.03 7.79
C VAL A 15 -12.95 -4.50 8.37
N LEU A 16 -12.54 -3.88 9.46
CA LEU A 16 -11.39 -4.29 10.25
C LEU A 16 -11.88 -5.22 11.36
N ARG A 17 -11.40 -6.46 11.35
CA ARG A 17 -11.82 -7.52 12.27
C ARG A 17 -10.81 -7.68 13.39
N GLU A 18 -11.26 -8.25 14.51
CA GLU A 18 -10.39 -8.56 15.66
C GLU A 18 -9.69 -7.32 16.24
N VAL A 19 -10.37 -6.17 16.23
CA VAL A 19 -9.87 -4.92 16.80
C VAL A 19 -10.06 -4.95 18.32
N ALA A 20 -8.98 -4.77 19.08
CA ALA A 20 -9.02 -4.63 20.53
C ALA A 20 -7.82 -3.81 21.06
N LEU A 21 -7.97 -3.22 22.25
CA LEU A 21 -6.87 -2.59 22.98
C LEU A 21 -6.01 -3.65 23.68
N ARG A 22 -4.69 -3.66 23.44
CA ARG A 22 -3.75 -4.64 24.03
C ARG A 22 -2.93 -4.13 25.23
N ASN A 23 -2.95 -2.82 25.53
CA ASN A 23 -1.88 -2.20 26.34
C ASN A 23 -2.33 -1.27 27.48
N ILE A 24 -3.55 -1.39 28.00
CA ILE A 24 -3.99 -0.52 29.09
C ILE A 24 -4.49 -1.37 30.28
N LEU A 25 -3.57 -1.68 31.19
CA LEU A 25 -3.87 -2.12 32.56
C LEU A 25 -4.35 -0.92 33.41
N ILE A 26 -5.32 -0.15 32.91
CA ILE A 26 -5.89 0.97 33.67
C ILE A 26 -7.31 0.55 34.05
N ASP A 27 -7.43 0.16 35.31
CA ASP A 27 -8.64 0.13 36.13
C ASP A 27 -9.93 -0.25 35.40
N GLY A 28 -10.21 -1.56 35.33
CA GLY A 28 -11.55 -2.19 35.44
C GLY A 28 -12.71 -1.68 34.58
N SER A 29 -12.52 -0.65 33.76
CA SER A 29 -13.51 0.02 32.96
C SER A 29 -13.68 -0.75 31.66
N THR A 30 -14.92 -0.79 31.17
CA THR A 30 -15.32 -1.65 30.07
C THR A 30 -14.47 -1.38 28.82
N ASN A 31 -13.61 -2.34 28.48
CA ASN A 31 -12.60 -2.29 27.39
C ASN A 31 -13.15 -1.78 26.05
N ALA A 32 -14.45 -1.96 25.78
CA ALA A 32 -15.10 -1.49 24.55
C ALA A 32 -15.23 0.05 24.47
N GLN A 33 -15.53 0.73 25.58
CA GLN A 33 -15.64 2.20 25.57
C GLN A 33 -14.27 2.84 25.39
N GLY A 34 -13.26 2.36 26.13
CA GLY A 34 -11.89 2.83 25.95
C GLY A 34 -11.37 2.60 24.53
N LEU A 35 -11.74 1.48 23.90
CA LEU A 35 -11.41 1.22 22.49
C LEU A 35 -12.12 2.22 21.55
N ALA A 36 -13.39 2.50 21.78
CA ALA A 36 -14.13 3.48 21.01
C ALA A 36 -13.53 4.89 21.15
N ASP A 37 -13.13 5.30 22.35
CA ASP A 37 -12.52 6.60 22.62
C ASP A 37 -11.14 6.72 21.93
N GLU A 38 -10.32 5.67 21.98
CA GLU A 38 -9.03 5.65 21.29
C GLU A 38 -9.20 5.67 19.76
N ILE A 39 -10.14 4.90 19.21
CA ILE A 39 -10.46 4.95 17.77
C ILE A 39 -10.94 6.36 17.40
N LYS A 40 -11.86 6.94 18.18
CA LYS A 40 -12.36 8.30 17.96
C LYS A 40 -11.20 9.30 17.90
N LYS A 41 -10.31 9.27 18.89
CA LYS A 41 -9.12 10.13 18.95
C LYS A 41 -8.21 9.96 17.72
N ARG A 42 -7.95 8.71 17.29
CA ARG A 42 -7.11 8.44 16.11
C ARG A 42 -7.79 8.93 14.83
N VAL A 43 -9.09 8.72 14.68
CA VAL A 43 -9.87 9.20 13.53
C VAL A 43 -9.89 10.73 13.48
N GLU A 44 -10.15 11.39 14.61
CA GLU A 44 -10.13 12.86 14.70
C GLU A 44 -8.77 13.42 14.30
N LYS A 45 -7.68 12.81 14.78
CA LYS A 45 -6.32 13.19 14.38
C LYS A 45 -6.10 13.04 12.87
N LEU A 46 -6.60 11.97 12.26
CA LEU A 46 -6.49 11.72 10.82
C LEU A 46 -7.32 12.69 9.99
N VAL A 47 -8.52 13.01 10.45
CA VAL A 47 -9.39 14.00 9.78
C VAL A 47 -8.77 15.40 9.87
N GLN A 48 -8.15 15.75 11.00
CA GLN A 48 -7.54 17.06 11.19
C GLN A 48 -6.19 17.22 10.46
N GLY A 49 -5.27 16.29 10.68
CA GLY A 49 -3.87 16.38 10.22
C GLY A 49 -3.51 15.49 9.03
N GLY A 50 -4.43 14.65 8.55
CA GLY A 50 -4.16 13.69 7.48
C GLY A 50 -3.23 12.55 7.90
N PHE A 51 -2.71 11.85 6.89
CA PHE A 51 -1.73 10.78 7.03
C PHE A 51 -0.63 10.93 5.98
N VAL A 52 0.55 10.36 6.24
CA VAL A 52 1.64 10.39 5.26
C VAL A 52 1.26 9.54 4.05
N ASN A 53 1.27 10.14 2.86
CA ASN A 53 0.74 9.54 1.65
C ASN A 53 1.72 8.55 1.00
N TYR A 54 2.22 7.57 1.76
CA TYR A 54 3.13 6.56 1.27
C TYR A 54 2.56 5.75 0.11
N PHE A 55 3.44 5.28 -0.77
CA PHE A 55 3.14 4.18 -1.66
C PHE A 55 2.97 2.90 -0.82
N PRO A 56 1.88 2.14 -1.03
CA PRO A 56 1.59 0.94 -0.24
C PRO A 56 2.48 -0.25 -0.62
N VAL A 57 2.51 -1.28 0.23
CA VAL A 57 3.27 -2.52 0.00
C VAL A 57 2.91 -3.19 -1.32
N ARG A 58 1.64 -3.16 -1.77
CA ARG A 58 1.24 -3.69 -3.10
C ARG A 58 2.00 -3.06 -4.28
N THR A 59 2.45 -1.82 -4.13
CA THR A 59 3.21 -1.10 -5.16
C THR A 59 4.69 -1.44 -5.09
N ILE A 60 5.21 -1.65 -3.87
CA ILE A 60 6.64 -1.85 -3.61
C ILE A 60 7.04 -3.35 -3.68
N GLY A 61 6.10 -4.26 -3.44
CA GLY A 61 6.31 -5.70 -3.28
C GLY A 61 6.41 -6.12 -1.81
N GLY A 62 5.89 -7.30 -1.47
CA GLY A 62 5.80 -7.81 -0.10
C GLY A 62 6.28 -9.25 0.09
N GLY A 63 7.13 -9.76 -0.81
CA GLY A 63 7.58 -11.15 -0.84
C GLY A 63 9.00 -11.38 -0.30
N GLY A 64 9.57 -12.53 -0.65
CA GLY A 64 10.98 -12.84 -0.45
C GLY A 64 11.91 -12.03 -1.36
N VAL A 65 11.37 -11.44 -2.44
CA VAL A 65 12.02 -10.38 -3.23
C VAL A 65 11.03 -9.23 -3.42
N ALA A 66 11.44 -8.01 -3.12
CA ALA A 66 10.60 -6.84 -3.35
C ALA A 66 10.74 -6.33 -4.79
N LEU A 67 9.66 -5.77 -5.35
CA LEU A 67 9.64 -5.29 -6.75
C LEU A 67 10.63 -4.16 -6.97
N TYR A 68 10.83 -3.29 -5.97
CA TYR A 68 11.80 -2.20 -6.06
C TYR A 68 13.25 -2.70 -6.16
N GLU A 69 13.58 -3.83 -5.53
CA GLU A 69 14.92 -4.44 -5.60
C GLU A 69 15.21 -4.94 -7.00
N ILE A 70 14.21 -5.55 -7.65
CA ILE A 70 14.31 -5.92 -9.06
C ILE A 70 14.52 -4.66 -9.91
N GLY A 71 13.81 -3.56 -9.61
CA GLY A 71 14.02 -2.28 -10.27
C GLY A 71 15.46 -1.76 -10.15
N ILE A 72 16.06 -1.88 -8.96
CA ILE A 72 17.48 -1.55 -8.72
C ILE A 72 18.38 -2.42 -9.61
N TYR A 73 18.13 -3.73 -9.68
CA TYR A 73 18.90 -4.63 -10.55
C TYR A 73 18.75 -4.29 -12.04
N CYS A 74 17.55 -3.88 -12.48
CA CYS A 74 17.33 -3.41 -13.85
C CYS A 74 18.21 -2.18 -14.16
N LEU A 75 18.23 -1.20 -13.26
CA LEU A 75 18.99 0.05 -13.45
C LEU A 75 20.51 -0.18 -13.42
N ARG A 76 20.97 -1.15 -12.61
CA ARG A 76 22.37 -1.62 -12.60
C ARG A 76 22.75 -2.51 -13.78
N LYS A 77 21.78 -2.91 -14.61
CA LYS A 77 21.94 -3.92 -15.68
C LYS A 77 22.41 -5.28 -15.16
N ASP A 78 22.07 -5.63 -13.92
CA ASP A 78 22.32 -6.94 -13.30
C ASP A 78 21.21 -7.92 -13.71
N TYR A 79 21.18 -8.27 -15.00
CA TYR A 79 20.12 -9.11 -15.58
C TYR A 79 19.97 -10.50 -14.93
N PRO A 80 21.04 -11.19 -14.49
CA PRO A 80 20.91 -12.44 -13.74
C PRO A 80 20.05 -12.28 -12.49
N LYS A 81 20.24 -11.20 -11.71
CA LYS A 81 19.40 -10.93 -10.54
C LYS A 81 17.99 -10.50 -10.89
N VAL A 82 17.80 -9.76 -11.98
CA VAL A 82 16.45 -9.44 -12.49
C VAL A 82 15.66 -10.71 -12.81
N LEU A 83 16.26 -11.61 -13.59
CA LEU A 83 15.60 -12.85 -13.99
C LEU A 83 15.33 -13.76 -12.78
N ARG A 84 16.29 -13.87 -11.85
CA ARG A 84 16.10 -14.63 -10.62
C ARG A 84 14.98 -14.05 -9.75
N GLY A 85 14.93 -12.74 -9.59
CA GLY A 85 13.88 -12.04 -8.84
C GLY A 85 12.50 -12.26 -9.47
N TYR A 86 12.39 -12.18 -10.80
CA TYR A 86 11.16 -12.52 -11.53
C TYR A 86 10.70 -13.95 -11.24
N LEU A 87 11.59 -14.94 -11.40
CA LEU A 87 11.26 -16.34 -11.17
C LEU A 87 10.85 -16.61 -9.72
N GLN A 88 11.49 -15.93 -8.76
CA GLN A 88 11.12 -16.03 -7.34
C GLN A 88 9.73 -15.44 -7.08
N LEU A 89 9.41 -14.28 -7.67
CA LEU A 89 8.08 -13.70 -7.55
C LEU A 89 6.99 -14.64 -8.09
N GLU A 90 7.22 -15.26 -9.24
CA GLU A 90 6.28 -16.24 -9.81
C GLU A 90 6.19 -17.53 -8.97
N ALA A 91 7.29 -17.92 -8.32
CA ALA A 91 7.34 -19.02 -7.37
C ALA A 91 6.51 -18.75 -6.10
N GLU A 92 6.56 -17.53 -5.58
CA GLU A 92 5.81 -17.10 -4.40
C GLU A 92 4.34 -16.82 -4.71
N ARG A 93 4.04 -16.37 -5.93
CA ARG A 93 2.67 -16.09 -6.40
C ARG A 93 1.87 -17.35 -6.64
N HIS A 94 2.47 -18.37 -7.27
CA HIS A 94 1.74 -19.56 -7.73
C HIS A 94 2.14 -20.81 -6.93
N PRO A 95 1.20 -21.52 -6.28
CA PRO A 95 1.53 -22.60 -5.34
C PRO A 95 2.29 -23.77 -5.98
N VAL A 96 2.06 -24.04 -7.26
CA VAL A 96 2.78 -25.11 -8.00
C VAL A 96 4.20 -24.69 -8.39
N SER A 97 4.48 -23.39 -8.48
CA SER A 97 5.77 -22.88 -8.95
C SER A 97 6.86 -22.99 -7.88
N TYR A 98 6.52 -22.93 -6.60
CA TYR A 98 7.51 -22.90 -5.51
C TYR A 98 8.43 -24.12 -5.50
N GLU A 99 7.86 -25.32 -5.58
CA GLU A 99 8.66 -26.56 -5.56
C GLU A 99 9.59 -26.64 -6.77
N HIS A 100 9.08 -26.33 -7.96
CA HIS A 100 9.87 -26.34 -9.19
C HIS A 100 10.99 -25.29 -9.17
N TYR A 101 10.72 -24.10 -8.62
CA TYR A 101 11.73 -23.07 -8.42
C TYR A 101 12.86 -23.54 -7.51
N VAL A 102 12.54 -24.16 -6.37
CA VAL A 102 13.54 -24.72 -5.44
C VAL A 102 14.36 -25.83 -6.10
N GLN A 103 13.70 -26.73 -6.84
CA GLN A 103 14.37 -27.80 -7.58
C GLN A 103 15.32 -27.24 -8.65
N ALA A 104 14.91 -26.21 -9.39
CA ALA A 104 15.75 -25.56 -10.39
C ALA A 104 16.95 -24.84 -9.75
N LEU A 105 16.75 -24.11 -8.64
CA LEU A 105 17.84 -23.44 -7.92
C LEU A 105 18.91 -24.41 -7.38
N GLY A 106 18.51 -25.60 -6.94
CA GLY A 106 19.42 -26.61 -6.41
C GLY A 106 20.02 -27.54 -7.47
N SER A 107 19.66 -27.38 -8.74
CA SER A 107 20.08 -28.28 -9.82
C SER A 107 21.51 -27.99 -10.32
N SER A 108 22.17 -29.02 -10.84
CA SER A 108 23.41 -28.84 -11.61
C SER A 108 23.09 -28.23 -12.98
N GLU A 109 24.09 -27.63 -13.65
CA GLU A 109 23.91 -27.09 -15.01
C GLU A 109 23.36 -28.15 -16.00
N GLU A 110 23.78 -29.42 -15.84
CA GLU A 110 23.31 -30.54 -16.65
C GLU A 110 21.83 -30.86 -16.46
N SER A 111 21.27 -30.62 -15.26
CA SER A 111 19.88 -30.96 -14.92
C SER A 111 18.94 -29.75 -14.89
N LEU A 112 19.48 -28.53 -14.94
CA LEU A 112 18.70 -27.29 -14.92
C LEU A 112 17.68 -27.22 -16.07
N PHE A 113 18.08 -27.66 -17.27
CA PHE A 113 17.19 -27.66 -18.43
C PHE A 113 15.93 -28.49 -18.18
N ASP A 114 16.10 -29.73 -17.68
CA ASP A 114 14.98 -30.63 -17.44
C ASP A 114 14.07 -30.09 -16.33
N ARG A 115 14.63 -29.53 -15.26
CA ARG A 115 13.83 -28.92 -14.17
C ARG A 115 13.01 -27.72 -14.63
N LEU A 116 13.57 -26.86 -15.48
CA LEU A 116 12.85 -25.72 -16.04
C LEU A 116 11.77 -26.16 -17.03
N GLU A 117 12.00 -27.22 -17.79
CA GLU A 117 10.98 -27.79 -18.70
C GLU A 117 9.84 -28.46 -17.92
N GLU A 118 10.14 -29.21 -16.85
CA GLU A 118 9.15 -29.76 -15.92
C GLU A 118 8.26 -28.63 -15.36
N TRP A 119 8.88 -27.54 -14.89
CA TRP A 119 8.14 -26.37 -14.40
C TRP A 119 7.23 -25.78 -15.49
N ARG A 120 7.75 -25.56 -16.69
CA ARG A 120 6.99 -24.98 -17.80
C ARG A 120 5.81 -25.87 -18.22
N VAL A 121 5.99 -27.19 -18.21
CA VAL A 121 4.92 -28.16 -18.50
C VAL A 121 3.86 -28.14 -17.41
N ALA A 122 4.25 -28.11 -16.13
CA ALA A 122 3.32 -28.01 -15.01
C ALA A 122 2.46 -26.74 -15.09
N MET A 123 3.04 -25.62 -15.52
CA MET A 123 2.31 -24.36 -15.73
C MET A 123 1.25 -24.41 -16.85
N ARG A 124 1.22 -25.44 -17.71
CA ARG A 124 0.19 -25.56 -18.77
C ARG A 124 -1.20 -25.82 -18.22
N ALA A 125 -1.30 -26.36 -17.00
CA ALA A 125 -2.57 -26.57 -16.32
C ALA A 125 -3.26 -25.24 -15.93
N PHE A 126 -2.53 -24.12 -15.94
CA PHE A 126 -2.98 -22.82 -15.46
C PHE A 126 -3.02 -21.80 -16.59
N ARG A 127 -4.22 -21.31 -16.91
CA ARG A 127 -4.46 -20.40 -18.05
C ARG A 127 -3.77 -19.04 -17.86
N ASP A 128 -3.71 -18.55 -16.63
CA ASP A 128 -3.13 -17.27 -16.24
C ASP A 128 -1.59 -17.28 -16.19
N CYS A 129 -0.96 -18.43 -16.41
CA CYS A 129 0.49 -18.60 -16.41
C CYS A 129 1.13 -18.56 -17.81
N GLU A 130 0.45 -17.98 -18.82
CA GLU A 130 0.98 -17.92 -20.19
C GLU A 130 2.29 -17.14 -20.29
N ASP A 131 2.39 -16.00 -19.62
CA ASP A 131 3.59 -15.16 -19.68
C ASP A 131 4.79 -15.84 -19.03
N VAL A 132 4.60 -16.45 -17.86
CA VAL A 132 5.63 -17.27 -17.19
C VAL A 132 6.10 -18.40 -18.09
N ARG A 133 5.18 -19.10 -18.77
CA ARG A 133 5.53 -20.15 -19.73
C ARG A 133 6.36 -19.62 -20.90
N LYS A 134 6.06 -18.42 -21.40
CA LYS A 134 6.85 -17.79 -22.47
C LYS A 134 8.26 -17.46 -22.00
N VAL A 135 8.40 -16.90 -20.80
CA VAL A 135 9.71 -16.60 -20.20
C VAL A 135 10.52 -17.89 -20.01
N LEU A 136 9.94 -18.93 -19.40
CA LEU A 136 10.60 -20.23 -19.24
C LEU A 136 10.99 -20.84 -20.60
N GLN A 137 10.12 -20.73 -21.62
CA GLN A 137 10.43 -21.20 -22.97
C GLN A 137 11.62 -20.46 -23.60
N GLN A 138 11.76 -19.15 -23.36
CA GLN A 138 12.90 -18.36 -23.82
C GLN A 138 14.19 -18.75 -23.09
N ILE A 139 14.12 -18.98 -21.77
CA ILE A 139 15.28 -19.47 -21.00
C ILE A 139 15.75 -20.81 -21.56
N LEU A 140 14.84 -21.77 -21.73
CA LEU A 140 15.14 -23.09 -22.26
C LEU A 140 15.74 -23.04 -23.67
N SER A 141 15.22 -22.18 -24.55
CA SER A 141 15.75 -22.07 -25.91
C SER A 141 17.19 -21.54 -25.92
N HIS A 142 17.54 -20.62 -25.03
CA HIS A 142 18.90 -20.12 -24.89
C HIS A 142 19.85 -21.12 -24.23
N ILE A 143 19.42 -21.84 -23.19
CA ILE A 143 20.22 -22.90 -22.59
C ILE A 143 20.53 -23.99 -23.64
N LYS A 144 19.54 -24.40 -24.43
CA LYS A 144 19.73 -25.38 -25.52
C LYS A 144 20.70 -24.90 -26.61
N GLN A 145 20.85 -23.60 -26.78
CA GLN A 145 21.82 -22.98 -27.69
C GLN A 145 23.23 -22.89 -27.09
N GLY A 146 23.43 -23.35 -25.85
CA GLY A 146 24.73 -23.35 -25.17
C GLY A 146 25.09 -22.02 -24.51
N TYR A 147 24.13 -21.12 -24.29
CA TYR A 147 24.38 -19.88 -23.55
C TYR A 147 24.54 -20.17 -22.05
N THR A 148 25.49 -19.48 -21.40
CA THR A 148 25.60 -19.46 -19.94
C THR A 148 24.35 -18.84 -19.32
N TRP A 149 24.17 -18.99 -18.00
CA TRP A 149 23.07 -18.35 -17.28
C TRP A 149 23.09 -16.83 -17.43
N GLU A 150 24.25 -16.19 -17.39
CA GLU A 150 24.40 -14.74 -17.53
C GLU A 150 23.98 -14.26 -18.92
N ALA A 151 24.45 -14.95 -19.96
CA ALA A 151 24.09 -14.64 -21.34
C ALA A 151 22.59 -14.88 -21.59
N THR A 152 22.04 -15.98 -21.04
CA THR A 152 20.61 -16.28 -21.09
C THR A 152 19.80 -15.18 -20.41
N ALA A 153 20.13 -14.81 -19.18
CA ALA A 153 19.43 -13.77 -18.44
C ALA A 153 19.47 -12.42 -19.16
N SER A 154 20.64 -12.01 -19.68
CA SER A 154 20.77 -10.79 -20.47
C SER A 154 19.86 -10.80 -21.69
N ARG A 155 19.78 -11.90 -22.43
CA ARG A 155 18.94 -12.01 -23.64
C ARG A 155 17.45 -12.01 -23.31
N VAL A 156 17.04 -12.76 -22.29
CA VAL A 156 15.63 -12.83 -21.86
C VAL A 156 15.16 -11.48 -21.35
N VAL A 157 15.90 -10.87 -20.42
CA VAL A 157 15.49 -9.61 -19.77
C VAL A 157 15.47 -8.43 -20.74
N THR A 158 16.41 -8.38 -21.70
CA THR A 158 16.43 -7.32 -22.74
C THR A 158 15.53 -7.63 -23.94
N SER A 159 14.85 -8.79 -23.97
CA SER A 159 13.87 -9.08 -25.00
C SER A 159 12.71 -8.07 -24.92
N LYS A 160 12.16 -7.69 -26.08
CA LYS A 160 11.03 -6.75 -26.13
C LYS A 160 9.85 -7.26 -25.30
N SER A 161 9.55 -8.56 -25.36
CA SER A 161 8.46 -9.16 -24.59
C SER A 161 8.63 -8.99 -23.09
N PHE A 162 9.84 -9.19 -22.56
CA PHE A 162 10.09 -9.05 -21.12
C PHE A 162 10.14 -7.58 -20.71
N MET A 163 10.83 -6.76 -21.51
CA MET A 163 10.96 -5.32 -21.28
C MET A 163 9.61 -4.63 -21.24
N ASP A 164 8.71 -4.90 -22.18
CA ASP A 164 7.42 -4.22 -22.25
C ASP A 164 6.44 -4.72 -21.16
N ALA A 165 6.50 -6.01 -20.80
CA ALA A 165 5.56 -6.62 -19.85
C ALA A 165 5.92 -6.41 -18.36
N HIS A 166 7.21 -6.45 -18.00
CA HIS A 166 7.60 -6.58 -16.59
C HIS A 166 8.40 -5.39 -16.06
N ILE A 167 9.32 -4.84 -16.86
CA ILE A 167 10.24 -3.79 -16.41
C ILE A 167 9.53 -2.51 -15.93
N PRO A 168 8.46 -2.00 -16.57
CA PRO A 168 7.73 -0.84 -16.10
C PRO A 168 7.26 -0.97 -14.65
N ARG A 169 6.75 -2.16 -14.27
CA ARG A 169 6.28 -2.43 -12.90
C ARG A 169 7.42 -2.33 -11.88
N TYR A 170 8.59 -2.87 -12.19
CA TYR A 170 9.75 -2.83 -11.29
C TYR A 170 10.32 -1.43 -11.14
N LEU A 171 10.40 -0.68 -12.24
CA LEU A 171 10.84 0.72 -12.20
C LEU A 171 9.83 1.59 -11.43
N GLN A 172 8.52 1.37 -11.61
CA GLN A 172 7.50 2.07 -10.83
C GLN A 172 7.62 1.75 -9.33
N ALA A 173 7.86 0.50 -8.96
CA ALA A 173 8.09 0.10 -7.57
C ALA A 173 9.33 0.77 -6.98
N PHE A 174 10.42 0.86 -7.76
CA PHE A 174 11.63 1.57 -7.36
C PHE A 174 11.40 3.07 -7.13
N ARG A 175 10.65 3.72 -8.02
CA ARG A 175 10.26 5.13 -7.86
C ARG A 175 9.43 5.34 -6.60
N ALA A 176 8.46 4.48 -6.38
CA ALA A 176 7.60 4.49 -5.20
C ALA A 176 8.40 4.33 -3.90
N TYR A 177 9.34 3.37 -3.87
CA TYR A 177 10.24 3.16 -2.75
C TYR A 177 11.11 4.41 -2.49
N SER A 178 11.73 4.94 -3.55
CA SER A 178 12.59 6.12 -3.49
C SER A 178 11.84 7.36 -2.96
N TRP A 179 10.60 7.54 -3.39
CA TRP A 179 9.72 8.59 -2.87
C TRP A 179 9.40 8.39 -1.39
N ASN A 180 9.04 7.17 -0.97
CA ASN A 180 8.76 6.87 0.45
C ASN A 180 9.97 7.18 1.35
N CYS A 181 11.18 6.85 0.90
CA CYS A 181 12.42 7.19 1.61
C CYS A 181 12.57 8.71 1.78
N LEU A 182 12.35 9.49 0.72
CA LEU A 182 12.48 10.94 0.77
C LEU A 182 11.39 11.59 1.63
N ALA A 183 10.15 11.15 1.52
CA ALA A 183 9.04 11.60 2.37
C ALA A 183 9.35 11.34 3.85
N ASN A 184 9.89 10.15 4.17
CA ASN A 184 10.30 9.82 5.53
C ASN A 184 11.46 10.71 6.01
N HIS A 185 12.49 10.92 5.19
CA HIS A 185 13.60 11.81 5.52
C HIS A 185 13.10 13.24 5.82
N ARG A 186 12.25 13.79 4.96
CA ARG A 186 11.67 15.13 5.11
C ARG A 186 10.88 15.28 6.42
N LEU A 187 10.11 14.26 6.81
CA LEU A 187 9.32 14.26 8.04
C LEU A 187 10.16 14.01 9.30
N GLN A 188 11.20 13.17 9.22
CA GLN A 188 12.10 12.90 10.33
C GLN A 188 12.78 14.18 10.83
N GLU A 189 13.09 15.13 9.94
CA GLU A 189 13.63 16.42 10.34
C GLU A 189 12.64 17.27 11.14
N ASP A 190 11.33 17.13 10.93
CA ASP A 190 10.30 17.80 11.77
C ASP A 190 10.19 17.10 13.13
N PHE A 191 10.11 15.76 13.12
CA PHE A 191 9.98 14.97 14.34
C PHE A 191 11.18 15.05 15.28
N LYS A 192 12.42 15.13 14.75
CA LYS A 192 13.64 15.34 15.55
C LYS A 192 13.58 16.63 16.38
N ASN A 193 12.81 17.61 15.95
CA ASN A 193 12.66 18.89 16.63
C ASN A 193 11.39 18.96 17.48
N GLU A 194 10.65 17.85 17.65
CA GLU A 194 9.36 17.76 18.34
C GLU A 194 8.32 18.76 17.80
N ARG A 195 8.42 19.10 16.50
CA ARG A 195 7.51 20.05 15.84
C ARG A 195 6.47 19.29 15.04
N GLU A 196 5.26 19.83 15.04
CA GLU A 196 4.27 19.46 14.03
C GLU A 196 4.83 19.75 12.63
N PRO A 197 4.63 18.85 11.65
CA PRO A 197 5.06 19.06 10.28
C PRO A 197 4.49 20.37 9.72
N LYS A 198 5.38 21.24 9.22
CA LYS A 198 5.02 22.52 8.60
C LYS A 198 5.76 22.70 7.30
N VAL A 199 5.22 23.57 6.44
CA VAL A 199 5.91 24.01 5.22
C VAL A 199 7.19 24.74 5.59
N ARG A 200 8.26 24.49 4.84
CA ARG A 200 9.59 25.06 5.05
C ARG A 200 10.10 25.75 3.78
N PRO A 201 11.03 26.71 3.92
CA PRO A 201 11.81 27.18 2.79
C PRO A 201 12.45 26.00 2.06
N GLY A 202 12.32 25.99 0.74
CA GLY A 202 12.76 24.92 -0.12
C GLY A 202 11.74 23.81 -0.31
N ASP A 203 10.56 23.78 0.32
CA ASP A 203 9.52 22.81 -0.08
C ASP A 203 8.95 23.16 -1.47
N ILE A 204 8.37 22.18 -2.18
CA ILE A 204 7.44 22.47 -3.29
C ILE A 204 6.03 22.35 -2.74
N VAL A 205 5.19 23.32 -3.06
CA VAL A 205 3.77 23.29 -2.76
C VAL A 205 2.97 23.24 -4.04
N TRP A 206 1.87 22.49 -4.03
CA TRP A 206 0.86 22.47 -5.07
C TRP A 206 -0.25 23.47 -4.73
N SER A 207 -0.63 24.26 -5.73
CA SER A 207 -1.73 25.23 -5.68
C SER A 207 -2.55 25.13 -6.95
N GLN A 208 -3.86 25.26 -6.84
CA GLN A 208 -4.75 25.31 -7.99
C GLN A 208 -5.10 26.76 -8.31
N GLU A 209 -4.55 27.30 -9.40
CA GLU A 209 -4.84 28.66 -9.84
C GLU A 209 -5.53 28.63 -11.21
N ARG A 210 -6.68 29.32 -11.33
CA ARG A 210 -7.46 29.42 -12.58
C ARG A 210 -7.76 28.07 -13.23
N GLY A 211 -7.95 27.03 -12.41
CA GLY A 211 -8.24 25.67 -12.86
C GLY A 211 -7.04 24.88 -13.39
N SER A 212 -5.81 25.40 -13.24
CA SER A 212 -4.58 24.69 -13.57
C SER A 212 -3.78 24.40 -12.29
N ASP A 213 -3.14 23.23 -12.26
CA ASP A 213 -2.21 22.87 -11.19
C ASP A 213 -0.90 23.64 -11.37
N ILE A 214 -0.50 24.39 -10.34
CA ILE A 214 0.76 25.11 -10.28
C ILE A 214 1.59 24.55 -9.13
N TYR A 215 2.89 24.41 -9.38
CA TYR A 215 3.87 23.98 -8.38
C TYR A 215 4.79 25.15 -8.07
N ILE A 216 4.95 25.48 -6.79
CA ILE A 216 5.71 26.65 -6.35
C ILE A 216 6.78 26.17 -5.38
N ARG A 217 8.03 26.54 -5.61
CA ARG A 217 9.10 26.35 -4.63
C ARG A 217 9.06 27.49 -3.62
N VAL A 218 8.88 27.15 -2.36
CA VAL A 218 8.84 28.09 -1.24
C VAL A 218 10.24 28.68 -1.04
N ARG A 219 10.39 30.00 -1.07
CA ARG A 219 11.69 30.67 -1.05
C ARG A 219 12.18 30.96 0.35
N ASP A 220 11.28 31.41 1.22
CA ASP A 220 11.62 31.86 2.56
C ASP A 220 10.54 31.52 3.59
N SER A 221 10.83 31.83 4.86
CA SER A 221 9.94 31.47 5.97
C SER A 221 8.64 32.26 5.98
N ASN A 222 8.60 33.46 5.39
CA ASN A 222 7.37 34.26 5.32
C ASN A 222 6.42 33.71 4.25
N GLU A 223 6.97 33.25 3.13
CA GLU A 223 6.22 32.54 2.10
C GLU A 223 5.70 31.19 2.61
N ALA A 224 6.50 30.47 3.40
CA ALA A 224 6.09 29.20 4.00
C ALA A 224 4.82 29.32 4.87
N LEU A 225 4.63 30.44 5.57
CA LEU A 225 3.44 30.71 6.39
C LEU A 225 2.13 30.83 5.59
N ARG A 226 2.22 30.95 4.25
CA ARG A 226 1.04 31.06 3.37
C ARG A 226 0.48 29.72 2.92
N TYR A 227 1.21 28.64 3.19
CA TYR A 227 0.89 27.32 2.70
C TYR A 227 0.70 26.34 3.85
N GLU A 228 -0.16 25.35 3.62
CA GLU A 228 -0.42 24.25 4.52
C GLU A 228 0.47 23.05 4.17
N ILE A 229 0.75 22.19 5.16
CA ILE A 229 1.60 21.00 4.95
C ILE A 229 0.96 20.01 3.96
N GLU A 230 -0.37 19.97 3.85
CA GLU A 230 -1.10 19.18 2.86
C GLU A 230 -0.82 19.61 1.41
N GLN A 231 -0.39 20.85 1.21
CA GLN A 231 -0.01 21.35 -0.11
C GLN A 231 1.41 20.93 -0.49
N VAL A 232 2.23 20.49 0.47
CA VAL A 232 3.61 20.07 0.18
C VAL A 232 3.59 18.80 -0.66
N VAL A 233 4.34 18.84 -1.76
CA VAL A 233 4.51 17.72 -2.67
C VAL A 233 5.99 17.37 -2.82
N ILE A 234 6.26 16.09 -3.05
CA ILE A 234 7.61 15.59 -3.29
C ILE A 234 7.67 15.01 -4.71
N PRO A 235 8.72 15.32 -5.49
CA PRO A 235 8.88 14.79 -6.85
C PRO A 235 9.10 13.28 -6.85
N VAL A 236 8.55 12.58 -7.84
CA VAL A 236 8.81 11.16 -8.11
C VAL A 236 9.85 11.05 -9.23
N ILE A 237 10.96 10.33 -8.98
CA ILE A 237 12.08 10.25 -9.94
C ILE A 237 11.68 9.61 -11.28
N GLY A 238 12.15 10.16 -12.41
CA GLY A 238 12.11 9.52 -13.72
C GLY A 238 10.77 9.49 -14.47
N GLU A 239 9.79 10.34 -14.11
CA GLU A 239 8.49 10.40 -14.81
C GLU A 239 8.43 11.31 -16.05
N GLY A 240 9.51 11.97 -16.48
CA GLY A 240 9.56 12.77 -17.71
C GLY A 240 10.04 14.22 -17.52
N LEU A 241 10.21 14.93 -18.63
CA LEU A 241 10.58 16.35 -18.68
C LEU A 241 9.48 17.17 -17.99
N LEU A 242 9.72 17.68 -16.78
CA LEU A 242 8.93 18.81 -16.32
C LEU A 242 9.17 19.98 -17.29
N GLU A 243 8.14 20.77 -17.57
CA GLU A 243 8.34 22.02 -18.29
C GLU A 243 9.38 22.89 -17.56
N MET A 244 10.27 23.48 -18.35
CA MET A 244 11.61 23.97 -18.01
C MET A 244 11.70 25.05 -16.91
N SER A 245 10.59 25.60 -16.40
CA SER A 245 10.65 26.72 -15.44
C SER A 245 11.06 26.29 -14.03
N ILE A 246 10.52 25.17 -13.51
CA ILE A 246 10.89 24.64 -12.19
C ILE A 246 12.10 23.70 -12.32
N LEU A 247 12.32 23.07 -13.48
CA LEU A 247 13.46 22.18 -13.72
C LEU A 247 14.81 22.86 -13.95
N ASN A 248 14.82 24.09 -14.47
CA ASN A 248 16.05 24.88 -14.51
C ASN A 248 16.62 25.08 -13.10
N GLU A 249 15.75 25.05 -12.08
CA GLU A 249 16.19 24.96 -10.69
C GLU A 249 16.50 23.49 -10.32
N PHE A 250 15.61 22.50 -10.54
CA PHE A 250 15.80 21.07 -10.16
C PHE A 250 17.00 20.32 -10.76
N SER A 251 17.55 20.79 -11.87
CA SER A 251 18.76 20.22 -12.48
C SER A 251 20.05 20.80 -11.88
N THR A 252 19.93 21.75 -10.95
CA THR A 252 21.09 22.29 -10.22
C THR A 252 21.43 21.37 -9.04
N PRO A 253 22.70 20.98 -8.87
CA PRO A 253 23.18 20.20 -7.73
C PRO A 253 22.91 20.83 -6.35
N GLU A 254 22.37 22.05 -6.31
CA GLU A 254 22.14 22.82 -5.09
C GLU A 254 20.83 22.46 -4.39
N ILE A 255 19.90 21.82 -5.08
CA ILE A 255 18.59 21.47 -4.51
C ILE A 255 18.66 20.30 -3.52
N PRO A 256 18.07 20.44 -2.32
CA PRO A 256 18.10 19.41 -1.29
C PRO A 256 17.62 18.03 -1.76
N GLU A 257 16.49 17.95 -2.47
CA GLU A 257 15.95 16.66 -2.93
C GLU A 257 16.87 15.99 -3.94
N TYR A 258 17.50 16.76 -4.84
CA TYR A 258 18.46 16.23 -5.80
C TYR A 258 19.67 15.62 -5.10
N LYS A 259 20.20 16.29 -4.06
CA LYS A 259 21.31 15.78 -3.24
C LYS A 259 20.92 14.48 -2.55
N LEU A 260 19.76 14.44 -1.91
CA LEU A 260 19.25 13.25 -1.22
C LEU A 260 19.01 12.09 -2.18
N TYR A 261 18.39 12.34 -3.35
CA TYR A 261 18.24 11.33 -4.39
C TYR A 261 19.61 10.85 -4.90
N SER A 262 20.53 11.76 -5.21
CA SER A 262 21.85 11.41 -5.71
C SER A 262 22.64 10.56 -4.71
N GLU A 263 22.58 10.89 -3.43
CA GLU A 263 23.20 10.10 -2.36
C GLU A 263 22.57 8.71 -2.26
N MET A 264 21.24 8.64 -2.24
CA MET A 264 20.52 7.36 -2.21
C MET A 264 20.85 6.49 -3.44
N LEU A 265 20.87 7.07 -4.64
CA LEU A 265 21.24 6.37 -5.87
C LEU A 265 22.70 5.90 -5.85
N LYS A 266 23.61 6.74 -5.37
CA LYS A 266 25.03 6.40 -5.20
C LYS A 266 25.21 5.23 -4.23
N ASN A 267 24.51 5.23 -3.09
CA ASN A 267 24.52 4.14 -2.12
C ASN A 267 23.94 2.85 -2.72
N MET A 268 23.01 2.99 -3.66
CA MET A 268 22.48 1.92 -4.48
C MET A 268 23.31 1.66 -5.75
N GLY A 269 24.48 2.24 -5.97
CA GLY A 269 25.28 1.99 -7.18
C GLY A 269 24.54 2.22 -8.50
N ILE A 270 23.60 3.17 -8.51
CA ILE A 270 22.82 3.59 -9.69
C ILE A 270 23.34 4.96 -10.12
N SER A 271 23.43 5.20 -11.44
CA SER A 271 23.82 6.52 -11.96
C SER A 271 22.78 7.59 -11.60
N ALA A 272 23.25 8.78 -11.23
CA ALA A 272 22.38 9.95 -11.01
C ALA A 272 21.69 10.44 -12.31
N ASP A 273 22.16 10.01 -13.48
CA ASP A 273 21.57 10.39 -14.78
C ASP A 273 20.11 9.95 -14.93
N ILE A 274 19.64 9.02 -14.10
CA ILE A 274 18.23 8.62 -14.09
C ILE A 274 17.32 9.70 -13.50
N ILE A 275 17.88 10.64 -12.72
CA ILE A 275 17.16 11.80 -12.21
C ILE A 275 16.90 12.73 -13.39
N GLY A 276 15.66 12.75 -13.86
CA GLY A 276 15.24 13.53 -15.04
C GLY A 276 15.23 12.75 -16.36
N ALA A 277 15.64 11.47 -16.36
CA ALA A 277 15.50 10.63 -17.54
C ALA A 277 14.02 10.46 -17.92
N THR A 278 13.69 10.72 -19.18
CA THR A 278 12.35 10.52 -19.72
C THR A 278 12.06 9.03 -19.88
N CYS A 279 11.02 8.55 -19.20
CA CYS A 279 10.51 7.20 -19.43
C CYS A 279 9.51 7.23 -20.60
N GLU A 280 10.02 7.32 -21.84
CA GLU A 280 9.20 7.44 -23.05
C GLU A 280 8.21 6.28 -23.25
N LYS A 281 8.46 5.12 -22.65
CA LYS A 281 7.68 3.89 -22.85
C LYS A 281 6.56 3.64 -21.84
N THR A 282 6.42 4.43 -20.78
CA THR A 282 5.30 4.29 -19.80
C THR A 282 4.04 5.05 -20.22
N GLN A 283 3.93 5.48 -21.48
CA GLN A 283 2.80 6.27 -21.99
C GLN A 283 1.46 5.51 -22.07
N GLY A 284 1.45 4.22 -21.79
CA GLY A 284 0.23 3.42 -21.78
C GLY A 284 -0.43 3.39 -20.40
N THR A 285 -1.58 4.05 -20.27
CA THR A 285 -2.76 3.64 -19.46
C THR A 285 -3.07 4.21 -18.07
N SER A 286 -2.32 5.15 -17.47
CA SER A 286 -2.81 5.81 -16.24
C SER A 286 -3.00 7.32 -16.39
N LEU A 287 -4.24 7.75 -16.13
CA LEU A 287 -4.84 9.04 -16.45
C LEU A 287 -4.22 10.30 -15.82
N HIS A 288 -3.18 10.24 -14.97
CA HIS A 288 -2.63 11.43 -14.33
C HIS A 288 -1.11 11.34 -14.20
N ARG A 289 -0.41 12.10 -15.05
CA ARG A 289 1.06 12.31 -15.06
C ARG A 289 1.45 13.33 -14.00
N SER A 290 1.16 13.05 -12.73
CA SER A 290 1.58 13.94 -11.65
C SER A 290 3.00 13.59 -11.22
N TYR A 291 3.97 14.34 -11.73
CA TYR A 291 5.40 14.27 -11.35
C TYR A 291 5.63 14.47 -9.86
N PHE A 292 4.65 15.04 -9.19
CA PHE A 292 4.64 15.37 -7.79
C PHE A 292 3.58 14.54 -7.08
N ARG A 293 3.90 14.06 -5.88
CA ARG A 293 2.95 13.38 -5.02
C ARG A 293 2.83 14.16 -3.71
N PRO A 294 1.61 14.45 -3.24
CA PRO A 294 1.40 15.08 -1.93
C PRO A 294 2.08 14.30 -0.82
N LEU A 295 2.72 15.01 0.10
CA LEU A 295 3.37 14.43 1.27
C LEU A 295 2.32 13.85 2.23
N LEU A 296 1.24 14.60 2.45
CA LEU A 296 0.11 14.18 3.27
C LEU A 296 -1.14 13.97 2.40
N GLY A 297 -1.95 12.98 2.79
CA GLY A 297 -3.29 12.76 2.26
C GLY A 297 -4.32 13.00 3.37
N LYS A 298 -5.44 13.64 3.04
CA LYS A 298 -6.53 13.90 3.98
C LYS A 298 -7.75 13.07 3.59
N PRO A 299 -8.32 12.25 4.49
CA PRO A 299 -9.58 11.60 4.21
C PRO A 299 -10.73 12.61 4.27
N GLU A 300 -11.68 12.47 3.35
CA GLU A 300 -12.95 13.19 3.36
C GLU A 300 -14.07 12.23 3.75
N GLY A 301 -15.15 12.74 4.35
CA GLY A 301 -16.34 11.92 4.59
C GLY A 301 -16.11 10.79 5.62
N MET A 302 -15.13 10.94 6.53
CA MET A 302 -14.72 9.81 7.36
C MET A 302 -15.78 9.48 8.41
N VAL A 303 -16.45 8.35 8.23
CA VAL A 303 -17.46 7.81 9.14
C VAL A 303 -17.06 6.41 9.61
N TRP A 304 -17.32 6.07 10.86
CA TRP A 304 -16.92 4.79 11.42
C TRP A 304 -17.90 4.29 12.46
N ARG A 305 -17.87 2.97 12.68
CA ARG A 305 -18.69 2.29 13.67
C ARG A 305 -17.93 1.12 14.28
N LEU A 306 -17.87 1.10 15.60
CA LEU A 306 -17.32 -0.02 16.37
C LEU A 306 -18.46 -0.94 16.81
N ILE A 307 -18.37 -2.22 16.46
CA ILE A 307 -19.38 -3.23 16.76
C ILE A 307 -18.73 -4.31 17.60
N ARG A 308 -19.30 -4.63 18.77
CA ARG A 308 -18.87 -5.78 19.56
C ARG A 308 -19.15 -7.05 18.77
N ASP A 309 -18.11 -7.81 18.43
CA ASP A 309 -18.20 -8.95 17.52
C ASP A 309 -17.16 -10.02 17.87
N PRO A 310 -17.36 -10.75 19.00
CA PRO A 310 -16.39 -11.73 19.51
C PRO A 310 -16.07 -12.88 18.55
N ASN A 311 -16.91 -13.06 17.53
CA ASN A 311 -16.82 -14.14 16.56
C ASN A 311 -16.44 -13.65 15.16
N SER A 312 -16.22 -12.34 14.96
CA SER A 312 -15.92 -11.76 13.64
C SER A 312 -16.95 -12.14 12.56
N THR A 313 -18.24 -12.02 12.90
CA THR A 313 -19.38 -12.38 12.05
C THR A 313 -20.06 -11.21 11.36
N VAL A 314 -19.74 -9.96 11.72
CA VAL A 314 -20.18 -8.77 10.98
C VAL A 314 -19.79 -8.90 9.51
N THR A 315 -20.66 -8.46 8.60
CA THR A 315 -20.34 -8.43 7.16
C THR A 315 -20.90 -7.19 6.50
N LEU A 316 -20.34 -6.82 5.35
CA LEU A 316 -20.88 -5.77 4.50
C LEU A 316 -21.59 -6.39 3.30
N LYS A 317 -22.79 -5.89 2.99
CA LYS A 317 -23.49 -6.16 1.74
C LYS A 317 -22.67 -5.59 0.58
N SER A 318 -22.42 -6.39 -0.46
CA SER A 318 -21.82 -5.91 -1.72
C SER A 318 -22.82 -5.12 -2.54
N ASP A 319 -22.36 -4.29 -3.48
CA ASP A 319 -23.26 -3.57 -4.39
C ASP A 319 -24.18 -4.54 -5.15
N LEU A 320 -23.63 -5.68 -5.61
CA LEU A 320 -24.42 -6.73 -6.26
C LEU A 320 -25.47 -7.33 -5.31
N PHE A 321 -25.14 -7.54 -4.05
CA PHE A 321 -26.09 -8.06 -3.06
C PHE A 321 -27.22 -7.05 -2.80
N CYS A 322 -26.89 -5.76 -2.65
CA CYS A 322 -27.89 -4.71 -2.51
C CYS A 322 -28.82 -4.65 -3.73
N LEU A 323 -28.27 -4.75 -4.95
CA LEU A 323 -29.06 -4.80 -6.19
C LEU A 323 -30.00 -6.02 -6.22
N GLN A 324 -29.55 -7.18 -5.73
CA GLN A 324 -30.37 -8.39 -5.65
C GLN A 324 -31.51 -8.28 -4.64
N GLU A 325 -31.38 -7.47 -3.59
CA GLU A 325 -32.46 -7.17 -2.64
C GLU A 325 -33.52 -6.20 -3.19
N GLY A 326 -33.39 -5.75 -4.45
CA GLY A 326 -34.31 -4.79 -5.05
C GLY A 326 -34.01 -3.34 -4.67
N ASN A 327 -32.89 -3.06 -4.00
CA ASN A 327 -32.37 -1.70 -3.82
C ASN A 327 -31.72 -1.25 -5.14
N THR A 328 -32.57 -0.87 -6.10
CA THR A 328 -32.18 -0.36 -7.43
C THR A 328 -31.46 0.98 -7.33
N GLU A 329 -31.87 1.79 -6.36
CA GLU A 329 -31.12 2.94 -5.91
C GLU A 329 -30.13 2.45 -4.85
N LEU A 330 -28.84 2.31 -5.22
CA LEU A 330 -27.71 2.21 -4.26
C LEU A 330 -27.63 3.41 -3.29
N PHE A 331 -28.60 4.34 -3.37
CA PHE A 331 -28.81 5.56 -2.60
C PHE A 331 -30.20 5.63 -1.91
N SER A 332 -31.10 4.64 -2.05
CA SER A 332 -32.46 4.76 -1.50
C SER A 332 -32.52 4.52 0.01
N PRO A 333 -33.30 5.29 0.80
CA PRO A 333 -33.43 5.13 2.25
C PRO A 333 -34.23 3.93 2.77
N PHE A 334 -34.96 3.17 1.96
CA PHE A 334 -36.11 2.45 2.52
C PHE A 334 -35.95 0.94 2.63
N MET A 335 -36.32 0.47 3.83
CA MET A 335 -36.62 -0.91 4.27
C MET A 335 -35.46 -1.71 4.91
N TYR A 336 -35.13 -1.43 6.18
CA TYR A 336 -34.82 -2.47 7.17
C TYR A 336 -35.20 -1.98 8.60
N ASN A 337 -35.56 -2.94 9.47
CA ASN A 337 -36.15 -2.85 10.81
C ASN A 337 -36.02 -1.51 11.56
N ALA A 338 -37.09 -0.70 11.53
CA ALA A 338 -37.17 0.60 12.21
C ALA A 338 -36.99 0.54 13.73
N ASP A 339 -37.28 -0.60 14.37
CA ASP A 339 -37.39 -0.68 15.84
C ASP A 339 -36.05 -0.89 16.58
N GLU A 340 -34.97 -1.33 15.89
CA GLU A 340 -33.64 -1.51 16.51
C GLU A 340 -32.65 -0.36 16.17
N ASP A 341 -33.05 0.57 15.30
CA ASP A 341 -32.14 1.54 14.68
C ASP A 341 -32.42 3.01 15.02
N GLU A 342 -33.39 3.38 15.87
CA GLU A 342 -33.66 4.80 16.19
C GLU A 342 -32.42 5.52 16.75
N LYS A 343 -31.73 4.95 17.74
CA LYS A 343 -30.48 5.52 18.28
C LYS A 343 -29.36 5.59 17.23
N LEU A 344 -29.43 4.75 16.21
CA LEU A 344 -28.42 4.65 15.16
C LEU A 344 -28.67 5.65 14.04
N ILE A 345 -29.93 5.82 13.67
CA ILE A 345 -30.42 6.90 12.83
C ILE A 345 -30.08 8.23 13.49
N GLU A 346 -30.43 8.42 14.77
CA GLU A 346 -30.04 9.62 15.53
C GLU A 346 -28.53 9.84 15.50
N SER A 347 -27.70 8.81 15.75
CA SER A 347 -26.24 8.97 15.68
C SER A 347 -25.72 9.35 14.29
N ALA A 348 -26.37 8.87 13.23
CA ALA A 348 -26.02 9.20 11.86
C ALA A 348 -26.48 10.61 11.46
N GLU A 349 -27.65 11.05 11.94
CA GLU A 349 -28.17 12.41 11.73
C GLU A 349 -27.25 13.48 12.35
N HIS A 350 -26.59 13.15 13.46
CA HIS A 350 -25.64 14.03 14.14
C HIS A 350 -24.19 13.86 13.65
N SER A 351 -23.95 13.05 12.62
CA SER A 351 -22.63 12.92 11.97
C SER A 351 -22.34 14.14 11.10
N ASP A 352 -21.06 14.50 10.96
CA ASP A 352 -20.61 15.53 9.99
C ASP A 352 -21.00 15.19 8.54
N HIS A 353 -21.24 13.91 8.26
CA HIS A 353 -21.61 13.36 6.95
C HIS A 353 -22.77 12.36 7.08
N PRO A 354 -24.02 12.84 7.26
CA PRO A 354 -25.15 11.97 7.56
C PRO A 354 -25.48 11.01 6.42
N GLU A 355 -25.42 11.44 5.16
CA GLU A 355 -25.68 10.59 3.99
C GLU A 355 -24.72 9.40 3.90
N GLU A 356 -23.42 9.64 4.13
CA GLU A 356 -22.41 8.59 4.11
C GLU A 356 -22.53 7.65 5.31
N ALA A 357 -22.91 8.18 6.48
CA ALA A 357 -23.21 7.38 7.66
C ALA A 357 -24.44 6.48 7.44
N PHE A 358 -25.51 6.99 6.85
CA PHE A 358 -26.70 6.21 6.52
C PHE A 358 -26.42 5.11 5.50
N ASP A 359 -25.68 5.38 4.42
CA ASP A 359 -25.30 4.32 3.48
C ASP A 359 -24.41 3.25 4.14
N LEU A 360 -23.50 3.66 5.02
CA LEU A 360 -22.70 2.72 5.78
C LEU A 360 -23.58 1.80 6.64
N LEU A 361 -24.55 2.36 7.37
CA LEU A 361 -25.45 1.60 8.24
C LEU A 361 -26.26 0.55 7.45
N LYS A 362 -26.83 0.91 6.30
CA LYS A 362 -27.60 -0.02 5.45
C LYS A 362 -26.80 -1.22 4.95
N ARG A 363 -25.48 -1.04 4.79
CA ARG A 363 -24.58 -2.10 4.30
C ARG A 363 -24.13 -3.05 5.40
N ILE A 364 -24.18 -2.63 6.66
CA ILE A 364 -23.72 -3.45 7.79
C ILE A 364 -24.78 -4.50 8.12
N ARG A 365 -24.37 -5.77 8.15
CA ARG A 365 -25.15 -6.85 8.77
C ARG A 365 -24.59 -7.09 10.17
N HIS A 366 -25.45 -6.94 11.17
CA HIS A 366 -25.14 -7.19 12.58
C HIS A 366 -24.61 -8.61 12.83
N PRO A 367 -23.79 -8.83 13.88
CA PRO A 367 -23.18 -10.13 14.18
C PRO A 367 -24.21 -11.27 14.11
N SER A 368 -23.99 -12.22 13.21
CA SER A 368 -24.87 -13.38 13.04
C SER A 368 -24.09 -14.53 12.41
N PRO A 369 -24.26 -15.78 12.88
CA PRO A 369 -23.58 -16.94 12.31
C PRO A 369 -23.93 -17.17 10.83
N PHE A 370 -25.05 -16.63 10.34
CA PHE A 370 -25.49 -16.76 8.95
C PHE A 370 -24.86 -15.75 7.99
N ASN A 371 -24.07 -14.80 8.49
CA ASN A 371 -23.43 -13.79 7.66
C ASN A 371 -22.14 -14.26 7.00
N GLN A 372 -21.56 -15.37 7.47
CA GLN A 372 -20.26 -15.88 7.03
C GLN A 372 -20.35 -17.33 6.59
N SER A 373 -19.55 -17.70 5.59
CA SER A 373 -19.45 -19.09 5.16
C SER A 373 -18.61 -19.92 6.15
N PRO A 374 -18.81 -21.25 6.23
CA PRO A 374 -17.99 -22.12 7.06
C PRO A 374 -16.49 -21.97 6.79
N ARG A 375 -16.09 -21.94 5.51
CA ARG A 375 -14.69 -21.73 5.09
C ARG A 375 -14.13 -20.38 5.59
N PHE A 376 -14.94 -19.32 5.58
CA PHE A 376 -14.53 -18.03 6.13
C PHE A 376 -14.28 -18.12 7.64
N MET A 377 -15.20 -18.78 8.36
CA MET A 377 -15.12 -18.95 9.80
C MET A 377 -13.91 -19.78 10.22
N ASP A 378 -13.52 -20.78 9.46
CA ASP A 378 -12.31 -21.56 9.75
C ASP A 378 -11.03 -20.72 9.63
N CYS A 379 -10.95 -19.82 8.63
CA CYS A 379 -9.86 -18.85 8.54
C CYS A 379 -9.85 -17.88 9.73
N ILE A 380 -11.01 -17.37 10.14
CA ILE A 380 -11.11 -16.46 11.28
C ILE A 380 -10.69 -17.15 12.57
N LYS A 381 -11.12 -18.39 12.81
CA LYS A 381 -10.69 -19.17 13.98
C LYS A 381 -9.17 -19.31 14.03
N TYR A 382 -8.53 -19.56 12.89
CA TYR A 382 -7.06 -19.61 12.83
C TYR A 382 -6.44 -18.26 13.21
N ILE A 383 -6.92 -17.15 12.63
CA ILE A 383 -6.44 -15.79 12.96
C ILE A 383 -6.61 -15.50 14.45
N GLN A 384 -7.77 -15.82 15.02
CA GLN A 384 -8.06 -15.66 16.45
C GLN A 384 -7.10 -16.48 17.31
N GLN A 385 -6.85 -17.75 16.96
CA GLN A 385 -5.89 -18.59 17.67
C GLN A 385 -4.47 -18.03 17.62
N VAL A 386 -4.04 -17.50 16.47
CA VAL A 386 -2.73 -16.85 16.33
C VAL A 386 -2.66 -15.59 17.19
N ASN A 387 -3.69 -14.75 17.14
CA ASN A 387 -3.79 -13.52 17.94
C ASN A 387 -3.76 -13.82 19.45
N ASP A 388 -4.48 -14.84 19.90
CA ASP A 388 -4.52 -15.27 21.32
C ASP A 388 -3.18 -15.79 21.82
N LYS A 389 -2.39 -16.41 20.93
CA LYS A 389 -1.06 -16.93 21.24
C LYS A 389 0.05 -15.89 21.09
N THR A 390 -0.21 -14.77 20.41
CA THR A 390 0.79 -13.72 20.18
C THR A 390 0.96 -12.87 21.44
N ARG A 391 1.87 -13.29 22.32
CA ARG A 391 2.14 -12.66 23.63
C ARG A 391 3.16 -11.52 23.61
N SER A 392 3.83 -11.29 22.50
CA SER A 392 4.81 -10.22 22.39
C SER A 392 4.95 -9.75 20.96
N MET A 393 5.09 -8.44 20.78
CA MET A 393 5.43 -7.83 19.50
C MET A 393 6.81 -7.19 19.63
N VAL A 394 7.68 -7.43 18.67
CA VAL A 394 8.97 -6.73 18.59
C VAL A 394 8.72 -5.44 17.83
N ILE A 395 8.84 -4.31 18.51
CA ILE A 395 8.78 -2.99 17.87
C ILE A 395 10.22 -2.59 17.57
N SER A 396 10.63 -2.71 16.31
CA SER A 396 11.90 -2.18 15.84
C SER A 396 11.71 -0.71 15.49
N ALA A 397 12.18 0.19 16.33
CA ALA A 397 12.41 1.58 15.92
C ALA A 397 13.72 1.59 15.11
N LYS A 398 13.63 1.71 13.78
CA LYS A 398 14.82 2.02 12.99
C LYS A 398 15.03 3.54 13.03
N SER A 399 16.15 3.96 13.62
CA SER A 399 16.74 5.28 13.33
C SER A 399 18.08 5.02 12.63
N ASP A 400 18.34 5.69 11.52
CA ASP A 400 19.52 5.49 10.67
C ASP A 400 20.81 6.12 11.24
N HIS A 401 20.92 6.27 12.57
CA HIS A 401 22.13 6.75 13.22
C HIS A 401 22.60 5.73 14.25
N GLU A 402 23.93 5.53 14.31
CA GLU A 402 24.74 4.46 14.92
C GLU A 402 24.47 4.09 16.40
N ASN A 403 23.40 4.60 17.01
CA ASN A 403 22.88 4.09 18.27
C ASN A 403 21.94 2.92 17.97
N ILE A 404 22.38 1.70 18.27
CA ILE A 404 21.54 0.50 18.32
C ILE A 404 20.40 0.80 19.30
N ILE A 405 19.24 1.23 18.80
CA ILE A 405 18.02 1.24 19.60
C ILE A 405 17.63 -0.22 19.73
N GLU A 406 17.86 -0.80 20.91
CA GLU A 406 17.45 -2.15 21.23
C GLU A 406 15.99 -2.34 20.82
N SER A 407 15.73 -3.35 19.99
CA SER A 407 14.38 -3.71 19.63
C SER A 407 13.56 -3.92 20.89
N ARG A 408 12.57 -3.05 21.13
CA ARG A 408 11.77 -3.14 22.36
C ARG A 408 10.75 -4.24 22.15
N ARG A 409 10.93 -5.34 22.86
CA ARG A 409 9.91 -6.37 22.98
C ARG A 409 8.82 -5.82 23.90
N VAL A 410 7.65 -5.55 23.33
CA VAL A 410 6.46 -5.18 24.09
C VAL A 410 5.69 -6.46 24.37
N GLU A 411 5.57 -6.82 25.65
CA GLU A 411 4.65 -7.87 26.07
C GLU A 411 3.22 -7.38 25.90
N LEU A 412 2.38 -8.21 25.31
CA LEU A 412 0.99 -7.89 25.02
C LEU A 412 0.11 -8.71 25.93
N SER A 413 -0.92 -8.08 26.51
CA SER A 413 -1.94 -8.84 27.22
C SER A 413 -2.69 -9.77 26.24
N PRO A 414 -3.06 -10.99 26.64
CA PRO A 414 -3.87 -11.86 25.80
C PRO A 414 -5.23 -11.21 25.49
N TYR A 415 -5.75 -11.44 24.27
CA TYR A 415 -7.11 -11.03 23.94
C TYR A 415 -8.10 -11.74 24.84
N LYS A 416 -8.98 -10.98 25.49
CA LYS A 416 -10.24 -11.57 25.95
C LYS A 416 -11.18 -11.60 24.76
N ARG A 417 -11.82 -12.74 24.53
CA ARG A 417 -12.79 -12.92 23.44
C ARG A 417 -13.88 -11.85 23.46
N ASP A 418 -14.32 -11.47 24.65
CA ASP A 418 -15.40 -10.48 24.84
C ASP A 418 -15.04 -9.05 24.46
N ASP A 419 -13.74 -8.74 24.36
CA ASP A 419 -13.21 -7.42 24.03
C ASP A 419 -13.00 -7.22 22.52
N ARG A 420 -13.24 -8.26 21.72
CA ARG A 420 -13.05 -8.22 20.27
C ARG A 420 -14.20 -7.46 19.62
N CYS A 421 -13.81 -6.44 18.87
CA CYS A 421 -14.72 -5.65 18.08
C CYS A 421 -14.40 -5.77 16.58
N THR A 422 -15.40 -5.47 15.77
CA THR A 422 -15.26 -5.20 14.35
C THR A 422 -15.44 -3.70 14.14
N LEU A 423 -14.43 -3.04 13.57
CA LEU A 423 -14.50 -1.64 13.17
C LEU A 423 -14.89 -1.59 11.69
N VAL A 424 -16.03 -0.96 11.41
CA VAL A 424 -16.43 -0.61 10.05
C VAL A 424 -16.10 0.85 9.83
N VAL A 425 -15.39 1.15 8.75
CA VAL A 425 -14.96 2.52 8.45
C VAL A 425 -15.19 2.81 6.97
N ARG A 426 -15.67 4.02 6.68
CA ARG A 426 -15.87 4.55 5.34
C ARG A 426 -15.25 5.94 5.25
N PHE A 427 -14.60 6.21 4.13
CA PHE A 427 -13.96 7.49 3.85
C PHE A 427 -13.64 7.58 2.36
N ARG A 428 -13.49 8.80 1.86
CA ARG A 428 -12.96 9.09 0.53
C ARG A 428 -11.51 9.50 0.65
N LEU A 429 -10.67 9.01 -0.25
CA LEU A 429 -9.29 9.47 -0.37
C LEU A 429 -9.07 10.18 -1.69
N PRO A 430 -8.19 11.20 -1.72
CA PRO A 430 -7.79 11.84 -2.96
C PRO A 430 -7.06 10.84 -3.87
N PRO A 431 -6.95 11.15 -5.18
CA PRO A 431 -6.20 10.34 -6.12
C PRO A 431 -4.80 9.96 -5.59
N HIS A 432 -4.31 8.80 -6.03
CA HIS A 432 -2.99 8.25 -5.66
C HIS A 432 -2.81 7.85 -4.20
N SER A 433 -3.75 8.16 -3.30
CA SER A 433 -3.71 7.72 -1.92
C SER A 433 -4.12 6.25 -1.76
N SER A 434 -3.69 5.63 -0.67
CA SER A 434 -4.02 4.24 -0.37
C SER A 434 -4.69 4.10 0.99
N ALA A 435 -5.86 3.48 1.00
CA ALA A 435 -6.55 3.12 2.23
C ALA A 435 -5.71 2.23 3.16
N SER A 436 -4.86 1.35 2.63
CA SER A 436 -3.98 0.52 3.46
C SER A 436 -2.98 1.33 4.29
N VAL A 437 -2.58 2.50 3.80
CA VAL A 437 -1.67 3.41 4.50
C VAL A 437 -2.45 4.20 5.57
N LEU A 438 -3.62 4.75 5.23
CA LEU A 438 -4.49 5.40 6.22
C LEU A 438 -4.87 4.45 7.36
N LEU A 439 -5.30 3.22 7.04
CA LEU A 439 -5.78 2.26 8.04
C LEU A 439 -4.68 1.85 9.03
N ARG A 440 -3.40 1.91 8.63
CA ARG A 440 -2.26 1.66 9.51
C ARG A 440 -2.13 2.71 10.61
N GLU A 441 -2.59 3.94 10.36
CA GLU A 441 -2.63 4.99 11.38
C GLU A 441 -3.77 4.79 12.38
N ILE A 442 -4.82 4.05 11.99
CA ILE A 442 -5.91 3.65 12.90
C ILE A 442 -5.50 2.42 13.71
N CYS A 443 -4.93 1.40 13.06
CA CYS A 443 -4.61 0.11 13.67
C CYS A 443 -3.13 -0.26 13.50
N ASP A 444 -2.49 -0.61 14.63
CA ASP A 444 -1.04 -0.90 14.68
C ASP A 444 -0.61 -2.11 13.83
N SER A 445 -1.51 -3.07 13.58
CA SER A 445 -1.26 -4.24 12.75
C SER A 445 -2.47 -4.59 11.89
N ILE A 446 -2.27 -4.70 10.58
CA ILE A 446 -3.29 -5.15 9.63
C ILE A 446 -2.84 -6.47 9.02
N HIS A 447 -3.59 -7.53 9.32
CA HIS A 447 -3.38 -8.84 8.70
C HIS A 447 -4.20 -8.91 7.40
N TYR A 448 -3.52 -9.07 6.27
CA TYR A 448 -4.17 -9.30 4.99
C TYR A 448 -4.57 -10.77 4.88
N LYS A 449 -5.88 -11.04 4.85
CA LYS A 449 -6.39 -12.41 4.63
C LYS A 449 -5.92 -12.99 3.29
N SER A 450 -5.79 -12.14 2.28
CA SER A 450 -5.36 -12.51 0.93
C SER A 450 -4.09 -11.74 0.60
N PHE A 451 -2.99 -12.06 1.28
CA PHE A 451 -1.68 -11.48 0.95
C PHE A 451 -1.25 -11.85 -0.47
N ASN A 452 -1.82 -12.93 -1.03
CA ASN A 452 -1.63 -13.35 -2.43
C ASN A 452 -1.99 -12.26 -3.44
N GLU A 453 -2.93 -11.36 -3.12
CA GLU A 453 -3.30 -10.23 -4.00
C GLU A 453 -2.22 -9.12 -4.04
N LEU A 454 -1.20 -9.20 -3.19
CA LEU A 454 -0.07 -8.27 -3.16
C LEU A 454 1.10 -8.71 -4.06
N PHE A 455 1.09 -9.96 -4.55
CA PHE A 455 2.02 -10.51 -5.55
C PHE A 455 1.46 -10.29 -6.96
#